data_AF-A0A1W9VNS1-F1
#
_entry.id   AF-A0A1W9VNS1-F1
#
_cell.length_a   1.000
_cell.length_b   1.000
_cell.length_c   1.000
_cell.angle_alpha   90.00
_cell.angle_beta   90.00
_cell.angle_gamma   90.00
#
_symmetry.space_group_name_H-M   'P 1'
#
loop_
_entity.id
_entity.type
_entity.pdbx_description
1 polymer ?
#
loop_
_entity_poly.entity_id
_entity_poly.type
_entity_poly.pdbx_seq_one_letter_code
_entity_poly.pdbx_strand_id
1 'polypeptide(L)'
;MLKKISFIILVVLLIGMLVSSVFAASDTVTVLGVWTGAEAEAFQKMMAPFEAETGIKVEFTGTRDLPAVLTTQVEAGNPPDVSALPNPGQMIEFARAGKLVDLSTFMDMDVLQSDYSPTWLDLGTYKGKLNGVFISADLKSLVWYNPKAFAAAGYTVPTTWEEMIALSDKMVADGKTPWAIG
;
A
#
# COMPACT_ATOMS: atom_id res chain seq x y z
N MET A 1 -13.32 64.96 10.83
CA MET A 1 -12.33 63.98 11.35
C MET A 1 -12.77 62.53 11.19
N LEU A 2 -14.03 62.16 11.40
CA LEU A 2 -14.51 60.77 11.26
C LEU A 2 -14.27 60.11 9.89
N LYS A 3 -14.43 60.84 8.77
CA LYS A 3 -14.26 60.27 7.42
C LYS A 3 -12.82 59.85 7.07
N LYS A 4 -11.80 60.46 7.70
CA LYS A 4 -10.39 60.08 7.51
C LYS A 4 -10.00 58.84 8.34
N ILE A 5 -10.71 58.58 9.43
CA ILE A 5 -10.49 57.42 10.31
C ILE A 5 -11.11 56.15 9.69
N SER A 6 -12.28 56.25 9.06
CA SER A 6 -12.91 55.11 8.35
C SER A 6 -12.12 54.65 7.12
N PHE A 7 -11.42 55.55 6.42
CA PHE A 7 -10.61 55.18 5.25
C PHE A 7 -9.31 54.45 5.65
N ILE A 8 -8.72 54.81 6.78
CA ILE A 8 -7.50 54.16 7.29
C ILE A 8 -7.81 52.76 7.84
N ILE A 9 -8.96 52.55 8.49
CA ILE A 9 -9.38 51.23 8.97
C ILE A 9 -9.70 50.28 7.80
N LEU A 10 -10.26 50.79 6.69
CA LEU A 10 -10.57 49.99 5.50
C LEU A 10 -9.30 49.54 4.74
N VAL A 11 -8.27 50.37 4.69
CA VAL A 11 -7.00 50.03 4.01
C VAL A 11 -6.14 49.08 4.85
N VAL A 12 -6.18 49.16 6.17
CA VAL A 12 -5.51 48.19 7.07
C VAL A 12 -6.19 46.81 7.01
N LEU A 13 -7.51 46.75 6.84
CA LEU A 13 -8.26 45.50 6.64
C LEU A 13 -7.99 44.86 5.27
N LEU A 14 -7.70 45.64 4.22
CA LEU A 14 -7.35 45.10 2.90
C LEU A 14 -5.91 44.58 2.79
N ILE A 15 -4.97 45.14 3.57
CA ILE A 15 -3.57 44.66 3.59
C ILE A 15 -3.42 43.43 4.51
N GLY A 16 -4.26 43.30 5.54
CA GLY A 16 -4.30 42.13 6.42
C GLY A 16 -4.85 40.84 5.79
N MET A 17 -5.46 40.91 4.60
CA MET A 17 -6.09 39.76 3.93
C MET A 17 -5.28 39.19 2.75
N LEU A 18 -4.06 39.71 2.52
CA LEU A 18 -3.23 39.36 1.35
C LEU A 18 -1.90 38.68 1.69
N VAL A 19 -1.68 38.27 2.95
CA VAL A 19 -0.47 37.53 3.35
C VAL A 19 -0.85 36.33 4.22
N SER A 20 -1.56 35.36 3.63
CA SER A 20 -1.58 33.96 4.10
C SER A 20 -1.95 32.98 2.99
N SER A 21 -1.66 33.30 1.72
CA SER A 21 -1.33 32.24 0.76
C SER A 21 0.11 31.88 1.02
N VAL A 22 0.32 31.08 2.08
CA VAL A 22 1.48 30.19 2.12
C VAL A 22 1.40 29.43 0.80
N PHE A 23 2.29 29.73 -0.13
CA PHE A 23 2.65 28.76 -1.15
C PHE A 23 3.12 27.55 -0.35
N ALA A 24 2.20 26.63 -0.06
CA ALA A 24 2.59 25.29 0.32
C ALA A 24 3.41 24.80 -0.87
N ALA A 25 4.72 24.72 -0.72
CA ALA A 25 5.49 23.84 -1.57
C ALA A 25 4.78 22.49 -1.43
N SER A 26 4.16 22.00 -2.50
CA SER A 26 3.51 20.70 -2.44
C SER A 26 4.64 19.67 -2.34
N ASP A 27 4.95 19.26 -1.12
CA ASP A 27 5.90 18.17 -0.89
C ASP A 27 5.38 16.94 -1.63
N THR A 28 6.27 16.24 -2.32
CA THR A 28 5.94 15.05 -3.08
C THR A 28 6.51 13.84 -2.36
N VAL A 29 5.67 12.84 -2.13
CA VAL A 29 6.00 11.54 -1.56
C VAL A 29 6.00 10.53 -2.70
N THR A 30 7.14 9.90 -2.92
CA THR A 30 7.30 8.82 -3.91
C THR A 30 6.95 7.47 -3.29
N VAL A 31 6.07 6.72 -3.95
CA VAL A 31 5.60 5.41 -3.49
C VAL A 31 5.88 4.36 -4.56
N LEU A 32 6.59 3.29 -4.20
CA LEU A 32 6.88 2.17 -5.09
C LEU A 32 6.11 0.91 -4.66
N GLY A 33 5.34 0.29 -5.55
CA GLY A 33 4.55 -0.90 -5.23
C GLY A 33 4.34 -1.85 -6.41
N VAL A 34 3.63 -2.96 -6.14
CA VAL A 34 3.35 -4.00 -7.14
C VAL A 34 2.10 -3.74 -7.99
N TRP A 35 1.22 -2.85 -7.53
CA TRP A 35 -0.06 -2.56 -8.19
C TRP A 35 0.17 -1.91 -9.55
N THR A 36 -0.51 -2.40 -10.58
CA THR A 36 -0.41 -1.90 -11.95
C THR A 36 -1.79 -1.88 -12.60
N GLY A 37 -1.96 -1.12 -13.69
CA GLY A 37 -3.25 -0.99 -14.37
C GLY A 37 -4.35 -0.49 -13.43
N ALA A 38 -5.49 -1.19 -13.39
CA ALA A 38 -6.65 -0.80 -12.60
C ALA A 38 -6.37 -0.69 -11.09
N GLU A 39 -5.44 -1.50 -10.56
CA GLU A 39 -5.07 -1.44 -9.13
C GLU A 39 -4.27 -0.17 -8.80
N ALA A 40 -3.36 0.24 -9.69
CA ALA A 40 -2.62 1.49 -9.54
C ALA A 40 -3.56 2.70 -9.62
N GLU A 41 -4.51 2.68 -10.55
CA GLU A 41 -5.55 3.72 -10.64
C GLU A 41 -6.41 3.78 -9.38
N ALA A 42 -6.75 2.63 -8.79
CA ALA A 42 -7.52 2.56 -7.55
C ALA A 42 -6.70 3.14 -6.38
N PHE A 43 -5.41 2.82 -6.27
CA PHE A 43 -4.52 3.41 -5.28
C PHE A 43 -4.43 4.93 -5.42
N GLN A 44 -4.22 5.44 -6.63
CA GLN A 44 -4.17 6.89 -6.88
C GLN A 44 -5.47 7.59 -6.50
N LYS A 45 -6.64 6.99 -6.80
CA LYS A 45 -7.94 7.52 -6.37
C LYS A 45 -8.09 7.51 -4.85
N MET A 46 -7.60 6.48 -4.17
CA MET A 46 -7.60 6.39 -2.72
C MET A 46 -6.76 7.51 -2.07
N MET A 47 -5.69 7.97 -2.73
CA MET A 47 -4.85 9.06 -2.24
C MET A 47 -5.42 10.46 -2.49
N ALA A 48 -6.37 10.62 -3.42
CA ALA A 48 -6.90 11.94 -3.79
C ALA A 48 -7.46 12.77 -2.60
N PRO A 49 -8.20 12.18 -1.63
CA PRO A 49 -8.64 12.92 -0.45
C PRO A 49 -7.47 13.40 0.42
N PHE A 50 -6.45 12.55 0.61
CA PHE A 50 -5.23 12.90 1.35
C PHE A 50 -4.50 14.06 0.67
N GLU A 51 -4.33 14.01 -0.66
CA GLU A 51 -3.67 15.10 -1.39
C GLU A 51 -4.47 16.41 -1.32
N ALA A 52 -5.81 16.33 -1.36
CA ALA A 52 -6.68 17.50 -1.30
C ALA A 52 -6.68 18.16 0.07
N GLU A 53 -6.60 17.36 1.15
CA GLU A 53 -6.59 17.85 2.53
C GLU A 53 -5.23 18.41 2.94
N THR A 54 -4.14 17.74 2.55
CA THR A 54 -2.80 18.07 3.04
C THR A 54 -2.00 18.93 2.06
N GLY A 55 -2.34 18.92 0.78
CA GLY A 55 -1.52 19.52 -0.28
C GLY A 55 -0.28 18.70 -0.67
N ILE A 56 -0.02 17.57 -0.01
CA ILE A 56 1.08 16.65 -0.33
C ILE A 56 0.71 15.84 -1.57
N LYS A 57 1.64 15.70 -2.52
CA LYS A 57 1.46 14.87 -3.72
C LYS A 57 2.00 13.47 -3.52
N VAL A 58 1.29 12.47 -4.03
CA VAL A 58 1.69 11.06 -3.96
C VAL A 58 2.00 10.57 -5.36
N GLU A 59 3.28 10.41 -5.66
CA GLU A 59 3.75 9.84 -6.93
C GLU A 59 3.92 8.33 -6.80
N PHE A 60 2.93 7.58 -7.29
CA PHE A 60 2.96 6.12 -7.27
C PHE A 60 3.61 5.54 -8.54
N THR A 61 4.62 4.69 -8.36
CA THR A 61 5.21 3.86 -9.41
C THR A 61 4.90 2.39 -9.16
N GLY A 62 4.22 1.75 -10.13
CA GLY A 62 3.92 0.33 -10.12
C GLY A 62 4.94 -0.49 -10.90
N THR A 63 5.40 -1.61 -10.35
CA THR A 63 6.31 -2.56 -11.05
C THR A 63 5.98 -4.01 -10.71
N ARG A 64 6.12 -4.91 -11.70
CA ARG A 64 5.99 -6.36 -11.48
C ARG A 64 7.24 -6.99 -10.85
N ASP A 65 8.37 -6.30 -10.93
CA ASP A 65 9.65 -6.74 -10.35
C ASP A 65 10.06 -5.78 -9.22
N LEU A 66 9.17 -5.60 -8.24
CA LEU A 66 9.42 -4.75 -7.09
C LEU A 66 10.72 -5.11 -6.38
N PRO A 67 11.04 -6.40 -6.11
CA PRO A 67 12.23 -6.73 -5.36
C PRO A 67 13.52 -6.24 -6.03
N ALA A 68 13.68 -6.44 -7.34
CA ALA A 68 14.88 -6.00 -8.04
C ALA A 68 14.96 -4.48 -8.16
N VAL A 69 13.86 -3.82 -8.52
CA VAL A 69 13.81 -2.36 -8.68
C VAL A 69 14.11 -1.66 -7.37
N LEU A 70 13.46 -2.07 -6.28
CA LEU A 70 13.65 -1.45 -4.96
C LEU A 70 15.06 -1.64 -4.44
N THR A 71 15.62 -2.86 -4.51
CA THR A 71 16.99 -3.13 -4.09
C THR A 71 17.99 -2.27 -4.87
N THR A 72 17.82 -2.18 -6.19
CA THR A 72 18.68 -1.34 -7.04
C THR A 72 18.63 0.13 -6.63
N GLN A 73 17.44 0.68 -6.38
CA GLN A 73 17.28 2.08 -5.97
C GLN A 73 17.89 2.36 -4.58
N VAL A 74 17.67 1.45 -3.63
CA VAL A 74 18.25 1.57 -2.28
C VAL A 74 19.79 1.50 -2.31
N GLU A 75 20.36 0.64 -3.16
CA GLU A 75 21.81 0.50 -3.33
C GLU A 75 22.43 1.71 -4.06
N ALA A 76 21.73 2.25 -5.06
CA ALA A 76 22.15 3.44 -5.80
C ALA A 76 21.99 4.74 -4.99
N GLY A 77 21.37 4.69 -3.81
CA GLY A 77 21.18 5.85 -2.93
C GLY A 77 20.03 6.76 -3.35
N ASN A 78 19.07 6.26 -4.13
CA ASN A 78 17.85 6.95 -4.53
C ASN A 78 16.58 6.14 -4.19
N PRO A 79 16.39 5.70 -2.93
CA PRO A 79 15.20 4.95 -2.55
C PRO A 79 13.92 5.79 -2.71
N PRO A 80 12.75 5.14 -2.90
CA PRO A 80 11.47 5.84 -2.74
C PRO A 80 11.27 6.21 -1.26
N ASP A 81 10.38 7.17 -1.00
CA ASP A 81 10.03 7.56 0.36
C ASP A 81 9.27 6.44 1.08
N VAL A 82 8.39 5.74 0.35
CA VAL A 82 7.62 4.60 0.85
C VAL A 82 7.63 3.47 -0.19
N SER A 83 7.71 2.21 0.26
CA SER A 83 7.43 1.06 -0.61
C SER A 83 6.36 0.15 -0.03
N ALA A 84 5.39 -0.20 -0.88
CA ALA A 84 4.35 -1.17 -0.58
C ALA A 84 4.86 -2.59 -0.88
N LEU A 85 5.51 -3.18 0.12
CA LEU A 85 6.09 -4.52 0.02
C LEU A 85 5.01 -5.62 0.09
N PRO A 86 5.04 -6.63 -0.80
CA PRO A 86 4.06 -7.72 -0.80
C PRO A 86 4.33 -8.79 0.27
N ASN A 87 5.44 -8.69 1.01
CA ASN A 87 5.81 -9.65 2.05
C ASN A 87 6.76 -9.03 3.10
N PRO A 88 6.79 -9.58 4.34
CA PRO A 88 7.69 -9.15 5.41
C PRO A 88 9.18 -9.48 5.17
N GLY A 89 9.48 -10.45 4.31
CA GLY A 89 10.84 -10.95 4.12
C GLY A 89 11.80 -9.86 3.66
N GLN A 90 11.43 -9.15 2.60
CA GLN A 90 12.24 -8.06 2.06
C GLN A 90 12.33 -6.86 3.02
N MET A 91 11.28 -6.59 3.80
CA MET A 91 11.33 -5.57 4.86
C MET A 91 12.42 -5.91 5.89
N ILE A 92 12.46 -7.17 6.35
CA ILE A 92 13.46 -7.64 7.31
C ILE A 92 14.88 -7.56 6.72
N GLU A 93 15.07 -7.82 5.43
CA GLU A 93 16.37 -7.67 4.75
C GLU A 93 16.86 -6.22 4.80
N PHE A 94 16.01 -5.25 4.47
CA PHE A 94 16.37 -3.83 4.56
C PHE A 94 16.55 -3.34 6.00
N ALA A 95 15.75 -3.85 6.95
CA ALA A 95 15.92 -3.55 8.37
C ALA A 95 17.29 -4.05 8.89
N ARG A 96 17.70 -5.28 8.51
CA ARG A 96 19.03 -5.84 8.81
C ARG A 96 20.16 -5.00 8.23
N ALA A 97 19.97 -4.47 7.03
CA ALA A 97 20.92 -3.60 6.36
C ALA A 97 20.93 -2.15 6.90
N GLY A 98 20.05 -1.81 7.86
CA GLY A 98 19.93 -0.46 8.40
C GLY A 98 19.37 0.56 7.40
N LYS A 99 18.59 0.11 6.43
CA LYS A 99 18.04 0.94 5.34
C LYS A 99 16.61 1.45 5.60
N LEU A 100 16.00 1.06 6.72
CA LEU A 100 14.66 1.48 7.10
C LEU A 100 14.68 2.42 8.30
N VAL A 101 13.75 3.38 8.28
CA VAL A 101 13.48 4.28 9.40
C VAL A 101 12.76 3.51 10.49
N ASP A 102 13.03 3.89 11.74
CA ASP A 102 12.28 3.40 12.89
C ASP A 102 11.00 4.24 13.06
N LEU A 103 9.88 3.68 12.62
CA LEU A 103 8.57 4.33 12.63
C LEU A 103 8.12 4.67 14.06
N SER A 104 8.57 3.91 15.06
CA SER A 104 8.23 4.15 16.47
C SER A 104 8.77 5.48 17.02
N THR A 105 9.68 6.12 16.29
CA THR A 105 10.27 7.41 16.70
C THR A 105 9.37 8.61 16.39
N PHE A 106 8.36 8.46 15.53
CA PHE A 106 7.48 9.54 15.13
C PHE A 106 6.00 9.17 15.01
N MET A 107 5.66 7.88 14.94
CA MET A 107 4.28 7.41 14.96
C MET A 107 3.74 7.37 16.39
N ASP A 108 2.44 7.60 16.55
CA ASP A 108 1.75 7.38 17.82
C ASP A 108 1.57 5.88 18.06
N MET A 109 2.40 5.35 18.96
CA MET A 109 2.41 3.92 19.27
C MET A 109 1.18 3.48 20.06
N ASP A 110 0.52 4.36 20.80
CA ASP A 110 -0.69 4.01 21.54
C ASP A 110 -1.85 3.80 20.56
N VAL A 111 -1.95 4.65 19.52
CA VAL A 111 -2.91 4.48 18.42
C VAL A 111 -2.63 3.20 17.63
N LEU A 112 -1.37 2.94 17.29
CA LEU A 112 -1.03 1.71 16.56
C LEU A 112 -1.35 0.46 17.38
N GLN A 113 -1.09 0.47 18.69
CA GLN A 113 -1.40 -0.64 19.59
C GLN A 113 -2.91 -0.82 19.83
N SER A 114 -3.72 0.24 19.71
CA SER A 114 -5.18 0.13 19.77
C SER A 114 -5.78 -0.40 18.47
N ASP A 115 -5.21 -0.01 17.33
CA ASP A 115 -5.77 -0.28 16.01
C ASP A 115 -5.33 -1.65 15.45
N TYR A 116 -4.16 -2.15 15.87
CA TYR A 116 -3.58 -3.40 15.37
C TYR A 116 -3.48 -4.46 16.46
N SER A 117 -3.75 -5.71 16.07
CA SER A 117 -3.38 -6.84 16.92
C SER A 117 -1.85 -6.95 17.05
N PRO A 118 -1.33 -7.47 18.18
CA PRO A 118 0.11 -7.59 18.40
C PRO A 118 0.86 -8.31 17.28
N THR A 119 0.24 -9.34 16.69
CA THR A 119 0.82 -10.12 15.59
C THR A 119 1.23 -9.26 14.39
N TRP A 120 0.44 -8.23 14.04
CA TRP A 120 0.75 -7.37 12.89
C TRP A 120 1.89 -6.39 13.20
N LEU A 121 1.94 -5.88 14.42
CA LEU A 121 3.03 -5.01 14.88
C LEU A 121 4.34 -5.80 15.00
N ASP A 122 4.30 -7.02 15.52
CA ASP A 122 5.44 -7.92 15.62
C ASP A 122 6.00 -8.24 14.22
N LEU A 123 5.12 -8.49 13.24
CA LEU A 123 5.52 -8.78 11.87
C LEU A 123 6.22 -7.59 11.19
N GLY A 124 5.83 -6.36 11.56
CA GLY A 124 6.45 -5.12 11.11
C GLY A 124 7.70 -4.72 11.89
N THR A 125 8.08 -5.46 12.94
CA THR A 125 9.14 -5.06 13.88
C THR A 125 10.40 -5.90 13.71
N TYR A 126 11.55 -5.24 13.63
CA TYR A 126 12.86 -5.90 13.64
C TYR A 126 13.75 -5.33 14.76
N LYS A 127 14.19 -6.20 15.68
CA LYS A 127 15.02 -5.82 16.84
C LYS A 127 14.46 -4.64 17.64
N GLY A 128 13.14 -4.65 17.87
CA GLY A 128 12.44 -3.62 18.65
C GLY A 128 12.16 -2.32 17.91
N LYS A 129 12.50 -2.22 16.62
CA LYS A 129 12.18 -1.07 15.77
C LYS A 129 11.02 -1.41 14.86
N LEU A 130 9.98 -0.58 14.87
CA LEU A 130 8.87 -0.74 13.93
C LEU A 130 9.36 -0.26 12.56
N ASN A 131 9.45 -1.15 11.57
CA ASN A 131 9.99 -0.86 10.25
C ASN A 131 8.94 -0.93 9.12
N GLY A 132 7.72 -1.37 9.43
CA GLY A 132 6.61 -1.39 8.49
C GLY A 132 5.26 -1.49 9.20
N VAL A 133 4.21 -1.04 8.50
CA VAL A 133 2.81 -1.17 8.94
C VAL A 133 2.06 -1.96 7.87
N PHE A 134 1.33 -2.99 8.31
CA PHE A 134 0.59 -3.87 7.42
C PHE A 134 -0.80 -3.29 7.13
N ILE A 135 -1.05 -2.86 5.90
CA ILE A 135 -2.32 -2.23 5.51
C ILE A 135 -3.37 -3.22 5.00
N SER A 136 -2.95 -4.43 4.60
CA SER A 136 -3.82 -5.49 4.10
C SER A 136 -3.17 -6.87 4.28
N ALA A 137 -3.97 -7.91 4.14
CA ALA A 137 -3.52 -9.30 4.12
C ALA A 137 -4.34 -10.11 3.10
N ASP A 138 -3.63 -10.90 2.29
CA ASP A 138 -4.24 -11.75 1.26
C ASP A 138 -4.02 -13.23 1.56
N LEU A 139 -5.08 -14.03 1.39
CA LEU A 139 -5.02 -15.48 1.56
C LEU A 139 -4.54 -16.14 0.25
N LYS A 140 -3.31 -16.64 0.25
CA LYS A 140 -2.71 -17.31 -0.92
C LYS A 140 -3.02 -18.81 -1.02
N SER A 141 -3.55 -19.42 0.04
CA SER A 141 -3.84 -20.87 0.11
C SER A 141 -5.20 -21.27 -0.46
N LEU A 142 -5.85 -20.40 -1.24
CA LEU A 142 -7.16 -20.66 -1.82
C LEU A 142 -7.04 -21.26 -3.21
N VAL A 143 -7.86 -22.27 -3.49
CA VAL A 143 -8.07 -22.83 -4.84
C VAL A 143 -9.40 -22.31 -5.36
N TRP A 144 -9.35 -21.51 -6.42
CA TRP A 144 -10.54 -20.96 -7.06
C TRP A 144 -11.05 -21.90 -8.14
N TYR A 145 -12.37 -22.08 -8.23
CA TYR A 145 -13.02 -22.90 -9.24
C TYR A 145 -14.30 -22.24 -9.77
N ASN A 146 -14.78 -22.70 -10.93
CA ASN A 146 -16.06 -22.25 -11.51
C ASN A 146 -17.18 -23.24 -11.14
N PRO A 147 -18.15 -22.88 -10.27
CA PRO A 147 -19.19 -23.81 -9.82
C PRO A 147 -20.08 -24.32 -10.95
N LYS A 148 -20.36 -23.49 -11.96
CA LYS A 148 -21.18 -23.91 -13.12
C LYS A 148 -20.45 -24.95 -13.96
N ALA A 149 -19.15 -24.78 -14.17
CA ALA A 149 -18.32 -25.74 -14.90
C ALA A 149 -18.22 -27.08 -14.15
N PHE A 150 -18.04 -27.04 -12.83
CA PHE A 150 -18.02 -28.25 -11.98
C PHE A 150 -19.35 -29.00 -12.04
N ALA A 151 -20.47 -28.30 -11.89
CA ALA A 151 -21.80 -28.90 -11.95
C ALA A 151 -22.08 -29.53 -13.33
N ALA A 152 -21.73 -28.85 -14.42
CA ALA A 152 -21.93 -29.36 -15.77
C ALA A 152 -21.08 -30.61 -16.08
N ALA A 153 -19.89 -30.73 -15.48
CA ALA A 153 -18.99 -31.87 -15.64
C ALA A 153 -19.20 -32.98 -14.59
N GLY A 154 -20.12 -32.81 -13.64
CA GLY A 154 -20.34 -33.78 -12.57
C GLY A 154 -19.15 -33.92 -11.63
N TYR A 155 -18.45 -32.82 -11.35
CA TYR A 155 -17.34 -32.77 -10.39
C TYR A 155 -17.82 -32.34 -9.01
N THR A 156 -17.24 -32.95 -7.98
CA THR A 156 -17.43 -32.59 -6.57
C THR A 156 -16.21 -31.83 -6.07
N VAL A 157 -16.41 -30.87 -5.16
CA VAL A 157 -15.31 -30.13 -4.55
C VAL A 157 -14.52 -31.10 -3.65
N PRO A 158 -13.20 -31.26 -3.85
CA PRO A 158 -12.38 -32.13 -3.03
C PRO A 158 -12.16 -31.51 -1.65
N THR A 159 -12.12 -32.36 -0.63
CA THR A 159 -11.91 -31.98 0.77
C THR A 159 -10.56 -32.44 1.30
N THR A 160 -9.89 -33.36 0.60
CA THR A 160 -8.52 -33.79 0.89
C THR A 160 -7.59 -33.57 -0.29
N TRP A 161 -6.29 -33.65 -0.03
CA TRP A 161 -5.28 -33.58 -1.08
C TRP A 161 -5.40 -34.76 -2.04
N GLU A 162 -5.62 -35.97 -1.53
CA GLU A 162 -5.81 -37.16 -2.38
C GLU A 162 -7.03 -37.02 -3.29
N GLU A 163 -8.14 -36.48 -2.79
CA GLU A 163 -9.34 -36.19 -3.58
C GLU A 163 -9.07 -35.14 -4.66
N MET A 164 -8.25 -34.12 -4.35
CA MET A 164 -7.88 -33.07 -5.29
C MET A 164 -7.02 -33.61 -6.44
N ILE A 165 -6.08 -34.51 -6.15
CA ILE A 165 -5.28 -35.18 -7.17
C ILE A 165 -6.15 -36.10 -8.03
N ALA A 166 -7.01 -36.93 -7.41
CA ALA A 166 -7.92 -37.80 -8.13
C ALA A 166 -8.88 -37.02 -9.04
N LEU A 167 -9.37 -35.86 -8.59
CA LEU A 167 -10.18 -34.97 -9.41
C LEU A 167 -9.39 -34.39 -10.59
N SER A 168 -8.13 -34.03 -10.37
CA SER A 168 -7.25 -33.52 -11.43
C SER A 168 -7.02 -34.58 -12.52
N ASP A 169 -6.77 -35.83 -12.13
CA ASP A 169 -6.61 -36.95 -13.06
C ASP A 169 -7.88 -37.23 -13.86
N LYS A 170 -9.05 -37.18 -13.19
CA LYS A 170 -10.35 -37.30 -13.85
C LYS A 170 -10.55 -36.19 -14.90
N MET A 171 -10.24 -34.94 -14.56
CA MET A 171 -10.34 -33.82 -15.50
C MET A 171 -9.45 -34.04 -16.74
N VAL A 172 -8.24 -34.58 -16.57
CA VAL A 172 -7.36 -34.92 -17.70
C VAL A 172 -7.96 -36.03 -18.57
N ALA A 173 -8.51 -37.09 -17.95
CA ALA A 173 -9.18 -38.17 -18.67
C ALA A 173 -10.42 -37.68 -19.46
N ASP A 174 -11.10 -36.65 -18.95
CA ASP A 174 -12.22 -35.96 -19.61
C ASP A 174 -11.76 -34.97 -20.71
N GLY A 175 -10.45 -34.87 -20.98
CA GLY A 175 -9.86 -33.97 -21.97
C GLY A 175 -9.84 -32.50 -21.54
N LYS A 176 -9.88 -32.21 -20.23
CA LYS A 176 -9.87 -30.86 -19.65
C LYS A 176 -8.48 -30.50 -19.10
N THR A 177 -8.29 -29.22 -18.83
CA THR A 177 -7.12 -28.69 -18.13
C THR A 177 -7.52 -28.41 -16.66
N PRO A 178 -7.02 -29.19 -15.68
CA PRO A 178 -7.44 -29.06 -14.28
C PRO A 178 -6.93 -27.79 -13.59
N TRP A 179 -5.78 -27.25 -14.03
CA TRP A 179 -5.10 -26.15 -13.36
C TRP A 179 -4.81 -25.00 -14.32
N ALA A 180 -5.13 -23.79 -13.87
CA ALA A 180 -4.63 -22.55 -14.44
C ALA A 180 -3.76 -21.86 -13.38
N ILE A 181 -2.50 -21.60 -13.71
CA ILE A 181 -1.54 -20.87 -12.87
C ILE A 181 -0.96 -19.75 -13.73
N GLY A 182 -0.88 -18.54 -13.17
CA GLY A 182 -0.37 -17.34 -13.83
C GLY A 182 0.10 -16.31 -12.82
#